data_AF-X0LYP2-F1
#
_entry.id   AF-X0LYP2-F1
#
_cell.length_a   1.000
_cell.length_b   1.000
_cell.length_c   1.000
_cell.angle_alpha   90.00
_cell.angle_beta   90.00
_cell.angle_gamma   90.00
#
_symmetry.space_group_name_H-M   'P 1'
#
loop_
_entity.id
_entity.type
_entity.pdbx_description
1 polymer ?
#
loop_
_entity_poly.entity_id
_entity_poly.type
_entity_poly.pdbx_seq_one_letter_code
_entity_poly.pdbx_strand_id
1 'polypeptide(L)'
;MADLRVDNGVPWITFQYSREKGEKEYTIPCDIESVIKDELSPQFKKKNYIYPRAYCHEGQYKGNRWLYETDCNHMVWALANLNPVLQGRRGRIQQAVNIWRNMNPKLRSRKARRIAKETDVQPPLTPSP
;
A
#
# COMPACT_ATOMS: atom_id res chain seq x y z
N MET A 1 2.37 7.84 -13.07
CA MET A 1 0.94 7.50 -12.81
C MET A 1 0.86 6.19 -12.02
N ALA A 2 -0.24 5.90 -11.34
CA ALA A 2 -0.47 4.60 -10.70
C ALA A 2 -1.79 4.00 -11.19
N ASP A 3 -1.75 2.71 -11.55
CA ASP A 3 -2.87 1.98 -12.15
C ASP A 3 -3.18 0.70 -11.36
N LEU A 4 -4.45 0.31 -11.33
CA LEU A 4 -4.92 -0.94 -10.72
C LEU A 4 -5.61 -1.77 -11.79
N ARG A 5 -5.12 -3.00 -11.99
CA ARG A 5 -5.75 -3.98 -12.87
C ARG A 5 -5.99 -5.29 -12.13
N VAL A 6 -6.97 -6.05 -12.59
CA VAL A 6 -7.20 -7.44 -12.14
C VAL A 6 -6.85 -8.36 -13.30
N ASP A 7 -6.01 -9.36 -13.03
CA ASP A 7 -5.51 -10.31 -14.02
C ASP A 7 -5.63 -11.72 -13.43
N ASN A 8 -6.42 -12.58 -14.08
CA ASN A 8 -6.78 -13.91 -13.57
C ASN A 8 -7.26 -13.92 -12.10
N GLY A 9 -8.04 -12.90 -11.71
CA GLY A 9 -8.55 -12.74 -10.34
C GLY A 9 -7.54 -12.17 -9.34
N VAL A 10 -6.28 -11.98 -9.74
CA VAL A 10 -5.23 -11.37 -8.91
C VAL A 10 -5.21 -9.86 -9.14
N PRO A 11 -5.27 -9.03 -8.09
CA PRO A 11 -5.08 -7.58 -8.24
C PRO A 11 -3.59 -7.24 -8.42
N TRP A 12 -3.31 -6.29 -9.31
CA TRP A 12 -1.97 -5.77 -9.62
C TRP A 12 -1.96 -4.25 -9.53
N ILE A 13 -0.88 -3.70 -9.00
CA ILE A 13 -0.61 -2.26 -9.03
C ILE A 13 0.59 -1.95 -9.92
N THR A 14 0.46 -0.91 -10.75
CA THR A 14 1.57 -0.33 -11.49
C THR A 14 1.93 1.02 -10.89
N PHE A 15 3.22 1.31 -10.68
CA PHE A 15 3.68 2.59 -10.14
C PHE A 15 5.10 2.95 -10.58
N GLN A 16 5.37 4.25 -10.64
CA GLN A 16 6.70 4.80 -10.89
C GLN A 16 7.43 5.16 -9.59
N TYR A 17 8.71 4.82 -9.51
CA TYR A 17 9.61 5.20 -8.43
C TYR A 17 10.82 5.93 -9.01
N SER A 18 10.97 7.20 -8.63
CA SER A 18 12.09 8.03 -9.05
C SER A 18 13.39 7.60 -8.38
N ARG A 19 14.49 7.61 -9.15
CA ARG A 19 15.87 7.48 -8.66
C ARG A 19 16.71 8.59 -9.28
N GLU A 20 17.91 8.80 -8.72
CA GLU A 20 18.88 9.79 -9.23
C GLU A 20 19.21 9.64 -10.73
N LYS A 21 19.03 8.43 -11.30
CA LYS A 21 19.29 8.13 -12.73
C LYS A 21 18.02 7.97 -13.59
N GLY A 22 16.86 8.42 -13.12
CA GLY A 22 15.59 8.38 -13.85
C GLY A 22 14.47 7.63 -13.13
N GLU A 23 13.28 7.68 -13.72
CA GLU A 23 12.10 6.98 -13.20
C GLU A 23 12.10 5.51 -13.60
N LYS A 24 11.75 4.64 -12.65
CA LYS A 24 11.52 3.21 -12.92
C LYS A 24 10.07 2.84 -12.64
N GLU A 25 9.44 2.20 -13.60
CA GLU A 25 8.11 1.60 -13.44
C GLU A 25 8.19 0.20 -12.80
N TYR A 26 7.20 -0.11 -11.97
CA TYR A 26 6.99 -1.40 -11.32
C TYR A 26 5.55 -1.82 -11.53
N THR A 27 5.34 -3.05 -11.96
CA THR A 27 4.03 -3.71 -11.98
C THR A 27 4.12 -4.93 -11.09
N ILE A 28 3.34 -4.95 -10.00
CA ILE A 28 3.45 -5.97 -8.96
C ILE A 28 2.08 -6.52 -8.54
N PRO A 29 1.97 -7.82 -8.22
CA PRO A 29 0.79 -8.36 -7.58
C PRO A 29 0.61 -7.78 -6.17
N CYS A 30 -0.65 -7.59 -5.77
CA CYS A 30 -1.03 -7.04 -4.48
C CYS A 30 -2.19 -7.80 -3.83
N ASP A 31 -2.25 -9.12 -4.02
CA ASP A 31 -3.19 -10.00 -3.34
C ASP A 31 -2.78 -10.21 -1.86
N ILE A 32 -3.01 -9.17 -1.06
CA ILE A 32 -2.60 -9.12 0.35
C ILE A 32 -3.30 -10.19 1.20
N GLU A 33 -4.48 -10.63 0.80
CA GLU A 33 -5.30 -11.61 1.54
C GLU A 33 -4.79 -13.05 1.35
N SER A 34 -4.15 -13.36 0.21
CA SER A 34 -3.53 -14.66 -0.04
C SER A 34 -2.34 -15.01 0.86
N VAL A 35 -1.73 -14.03 1.56
CA VAL A 35 -0.51 -14.23 2.34
C VAL A 35 -0.82 -14.55 3.80
N ILE A 36 -0.40 -15.73 4.27
CA ILE A 36 -0.48 -16.13 5.68
C ILE A 36 0.65 -15.45 6.47
N LYS A 37 0.33 -14.36 7.16
CA LYS A 37 1.31 -13.46 7.79
C LYS A 37 1.98 -14.07 9.01
N ASP A 38 1.32 -15.02 9.66
CA ASP A 38 1.82 -15.67 10.87
C ASP A 38 2.94 -16.67 10.57
N GLU A 39 2.98 -17.22 9.36
CA GLU A 39 4.04 -18.12 8.89
C GLU A 39 5.33 -17.37 8.49
N LEU A 40 5.27 -16.04 8.35
CA LEU A 40 6.44 -15.24 7.99
C LEU A 40 7.44 -15.16 9.14
N SER A 41 8.71 -15.44 8.84
CA SER A 41 9.76 -15.47 9.86
C SER A 41 9.97 -14.11 10.55
N PRO A 42 10.38 -14.09 11.83
CA PRO A 42 10.68 -12.83 12.54
C PRO A 42 11.75 -11.99 11.84
N GLN A 43 12.74 -12.63 11.22
CA GLN A 43 13.81 -11.95 10.47
C GLN A 43 13.24 -11.26 9.21
N PHE A 44 12.33 -11.92 8.50
CA PHE A 44 11.62 -11.33 7.37
C PHE A 44 10.77 -10.14 7.81
N LYS A 45 10.01 -10.28 8.90
CA LYS A 45 9.17 -9.21 9.45
C LYS A 45 10.01 -7.99 9.84
N LYS A 46 11.16 -8.20 10.48
CA LYS A 46 12.11 -7.14 10.86
C LYS A 46 12.76 -6.45 9.67
N LYS A 47 13.17 -7.22 8.67
CA LYS A 47 13.77 -6.69 7.42
C LYS A 47 12.79 -5.77 6.67
N ASN A 48 11.50 -6.05 6.77
CA ASN A 48 10.50 -5.41 5.93
C ASN A 48 9.60 -4.39 6.63
N TYR A 49 9.48 -4.32 7.97
CA TYR A 49 8.55 -3.36 8.61
C TYR A 49 8.75 -1.90 8.17
N ILE A 50 7.69 -1.09 8.21
CA ILE A 50 7.76 0.36 8.02
C ILE A 50 7.59 1.12 9.33
N TYR A 51 6.90 0.53 10.31
CA TYR A 51 6.74 1.05 11.67
C TYR A 51 7.39 0.10 12.68
N PRO A 52 8.70 0.24 12.97
CA PRO A 52 9.40 -0.65 13.90
C PRO A 52 8.77 -0.65 15.31
N ARG A 53 8.26 0.50 15.75
CA ARG A 53 7.62 0.66 17.07
C ARG A 53 6.34 -0.16 17.22
N ALA A 54 5.63 -0.42 16.12
CA ALA A 54 4.42 -1.24 16.10
C ALA A 54 4.72 -2.74 15.89
N TYR A 55 5.99 -3.13 15.87
CA TYR A 55 6.39 -4.55 15.92
C TYR A 55 6.43 -5.03 17.39
N CYS A 56 5.31 -4.91 18.09
CA CYS A 56 5.11 -5.35 19.46
C CYS A 56 3.61 -5.56 19.73
N HIS A 57 3.28 -6.20 20.86
CA HIS A 57 1.90 -6.31 21.32
C HIS A 57 1.35 -4.93 21.73
N GLU A 58 0.02 -4.76 21.64
CA GLU A 58 -0.66 -3.49 21.95
C GLU A 58 -0.28 -2.94 23.33
N GLY A 59 -0.26 -3.80 24.37
CA GLY A 59 0.12 -3.41 25.73
C GLY A 59 1.57 -2.93 25.90
N GLN A 60 2.45 -3.17 24.92
CA GLN A 60 3.84 -2.72 24.93
C GLN A 60 4.05 -1.44 24.08
N TYR A 61 3.04 -1.03 23.32
CA TYR A 61 3.15 0.08 22.40
C TYR A 61 2.99 1.43 23.11
N LYS A 62 3.98 2.30 22.95
CA LYS A 62 4.05 3.61 23.64
C LYS A 62 3.40 4.76 22.84
N GLY A 63 2.32 4.50 22.10
CA GLY A 63 1.68 5.51 21.24
C GLY A 63 0.18 5.26 21.08
N ASN A 64 -0.48 6.06 20.24
CA ASN A 64 -1.94 6.02 20.06
C ASN A 64 -2.38 5.53 18.66
N ARG A 65 -1.44 5.07 17.82
CA ARG A 65 -1.71 4.60 16.45
C ARG A 65 -1.35 3.13 16.23
N TRP A 66 -1.38 2.31 17.29
CA TRP A 66 -0.94 0.91 17.22
C TRP A 66 -1.65 0.15 16.10
N LEU A 67 -2.98 0.14 16.10
CA LEU A 67 -3.80 -0.54 15.09
C LEU A 67 -3.40 -0.14 13.66
N TYR A 68 -3.33 1.16 13.39
CA TYR A 68 -2.95 1.68 12.08
C TYR A 68 -1.53 1.28 11.66
N GLU A 69 -0.56 1.40 12.56
CA GLU A 69 0.85 1.12 12.26
C GLU A 69 1.09 -0.40 12.10
N THR A 70 0.41 -1.23 12.89
CA THR A 70 0.41 -2.69 12.78
C THR A 70 -0.23 -3.15 11.47
N ASP A 71 -1.39 -2.59 11.09
CA ASP A 71 -2.02 -2.88 9.79
C ASP A 71 -1.11 -2.51 8.62
N CYS A 72 -0.43 -1.38 8.70
CA CYS A 72 0.57 -0.99 7.71
C CYS A 72 1.71 -2.01 7.64
N ASN A 73 2.24 -2.48 8.77
CA ASN A 73 3.25 -3.54 8.79
C ASN A 73 2.70 -4.84 8.17
N HIS A 74 1.45 -5.21 8.43
CA HIS A 74 0.79 -6.38 7.84
C HIS A 74 0.67 -6.31 6.31
N MET A 75 0.35 -5.13 5.76
CA MET A 75 0.33 -4.92 4.31
C MET A 75 1.72 -5.01 3.71
N VAL A 76 2.71 -4.43 4.39
CA VAL A 76 4.11 -4.46 3.97
C VAL A 76 4.64 -5.88 3.89
N TRP A 77 4.40 -6.71 4.91
CA TRP A 77 4.87 -8.09 4.92
C TRP A 77 4.26 -8.89 3.78
N ALA A 78 2.97 -8.73 3.52
CA ALA A 78 2.30 -9.37 2.40
C ALA A 78 2.90 -8.93 1.05
N LEU A 79 3.01 -7.61 0.81
CA LEU A 79 3.59 -7.09 -0.43
C LEU A 79 5.04 -7.52 -0.62
N ALA A 80 5.85 -7.54 0.43
CA ALA A 80 7.24 -7.98 0.38
C ALA A 80 7.37 -9.49 0.13
N ASN A 81 6.40 -10.28 0.60
CA ASN A 81 6.36 -11.73 0.39
C ASN A 81 6.03 -12.07 -1.06
N LEU A 82 5.01 -11.40 -1.61
CA LEU A 82 4.62 -11.51 -3.02
C LEU A 82 5.71 -10.96 -3.97
N ASN A 83 6.51 -9.99 -3.50
CA ASN A 83 7.41 -9.23 -4.36
C ASN A 83 8.85 -9.18 -3.79
N PRO A 84 9.69 -10.19 -4.06
CA PRO A 84 11.08 -10.22 -3.61
C PRO A 84 11.88 -8.96 -3.97
N VAL A 85 11.58 -8.32 -5.11
CA VAL A 85 12.26 -7.09 -5.59
C VAL A 85 12.09 -5.87 -4.67
N LEU A 86 11.12 -5.91 -3.76
CA LEU A 86 10.81 -4.85 -2.81
C LEU A 86 11.43 -5.09 -1.43
N GLN A 87 11.85 -6.33 -1.12
CA GLN A 87 12.31 -6.68 0.23
C GLN A 87 13.50 -5.84 0.69
N GLY A 88 13.45 -5.37 1.94
CA GLY A 88 14.47 -4.49 2.52
C GLY A 88 14.55 -3.08 1.91
N ARG A 89 13.72 -2.76 0.90
CA ARG A 89 13.70 -1.45 0.23
C ARG A 89 12.54 -0.60 0.78
N ARG A 90 12.72 -0.12 2.01
CA ARG A 90 11.70 0.59 2.82
C ARG A 90 10.92 1.64 2.02
N GLY A 91 11.61 2.54 1.31
CA GLY A 91 10.96 3.60 0.55
C GLY A 91 10.04 3.10 -0.58
N ARG A 92 10.42 2.02 -1.26
CA ARG A 92 9.61 1.44 -2.36
C ARG A 92 8.42 0.67 -1.83
N ILE A 93 8.64 -0.13 -0.80
CA ILE A 93 7.56 -0.82 -0.08
C ILE A 93 6.54 0.18 0.43
N GLN A 94 7.00 1.28 1.02
CA GLN A 94 6.10 2.31 1.55
C GLN A 94 5.29 2.99 0.44
N GLN A 95 5.92 3.26 -0.72
CA GLN A 95 5.20 3.78 -1.88
C GLN A 95 4.13 2.80 -2.38
N ALA A 96 4.48 1.51 -2.52
CA ALA A 96 3.55 0.47 -2.94
C ALA A 96 2.34 0.35 -1.98
N VAL A 97 2.58 0.35 -0.67
CA VAL A 97 1.51 0.33 0.35
C VAL A 97 0.61 1.55 0.24
N ASN A 98 1.18 2.75 0.11
CA ASN A 98 0.39 3.97 0.01
C ASN A 98 -0.51 3.97 -1.23
N ILE A 99 -0.02 3.45 -2.35
CA ILE A 99 -0.79 3.31 -3.59
C ILE A 99 -1.92 2.30 -3.38
N TRP A 100 -1.60 1.08 -2.94
CA TRP A 100 -2.60 0.04 -2.70
C TRP A 100 -3.71 0.50 -1.73
N ARG A 101 -3.33 1.15 -0.63
CA ARG A 101 -4.28 1.67 0.35
C ARG A 101 -5.19 2.74 -0.22
N ASN A 102 -4.63 3.70 -0.97
CA ASN A 102 -5.43 4.79 -1.54
C ASN A 102 -6.34 4.32 -2.68
N MET A 103 -5.97 3.23 -3.36
CA MET A 103 -6.80 2.60 -4.39
C MET A 103 -7.92 1.73 -3.79
N ASN A 104 -7.73 1.15 -2.60
CA ASN A 104 -8.76 0.37 -1.93
C ASN A 104 -9.79 1.28 -1.24
N PRO A 105 -11.07 1.29 -1.66
CA PRO A 105 -12.10 2.17 -1.11
C PRO A 105 -12.31 2.06 0.40
N LYS A 106 -12.02 0.87 0.98
CA LYS A 106 -12.14 0.58 2.41
C LYS A 106 -10.96 1.11 3.22
N LEU A 107 -9.80 1.33 2.58
CA LEU A 107 -8.53 1.63 3.26
C LEU A 107 -7.93 2.99 2.87
N ARG A 108 -8.57 3.70 1.93
CA ARG A 108 -8.10 4.99 1.40
C ARG A 108 -8.05 6.07 2.47
N SER A 109 -7.01 6.89 2.39
CA SER A 109 -6.80 7.99 3.33
C SER A 109 -7.92 9.04 3.26
N ARG A 110 -8.11 9.83 4.34
CA ARG A 110 -9.05 10.97 4.36
C ARG A 110 -8.81 11.94 3.18
N LYS A 111 -7.54 12.21 2.86
CA LYS A 111 -7.16 13.06 1.72
C LYS A 111 -7.60 12.44 0.39
N ALA A 112 -7.33 11.15 0.17
CA ALA A 112 -7.74 10.45 -1.05
C ALA A 112 -9.27 10.42 -1.21
N ARG A 113 -10.03 10.26 -0.12
CA ARG A 113 -11.50 10.33 -0.14
C ARG A 113 -12.01 11.71 -0.57
N ARG A 114 -11.37 12.80 -0.14
CA ARG A 114 -11.73 14.16 -0.53
C ARG A 114 -11.48 14.41 -2.02
N ILE A 115 -10.31 14.01 -2.53
CA ILE A 115 -9.97 14.13 -3.96
C ILE A 115 -10.93 13.30 -4.81
N ALA A 116 -11.24 12.06 -4.43
CA ALA A 116 -12.20 11.22 -5.15
C ALA A 116 -13.59 11.85 -5.22
N LYS A 117 -14.05 12.49 -4.12
CA LYS A 117 -15.33 13.22 -4.11
C LYS A 117 -15.28 14.47 -5.01
N GLU A 118 -14.19 15.23 -5.00
CA GLU A 118 -14.02 16.41 -5.88
C GLU A 118 -13.93 16.01 -7.37
N THR A 119 -13.47 14.79 -7.68
CA THR A 119 -13.38 14.27 -9.05
C THR A 119 -14.71 13.70 -9.56
N ASP A 120 -15.55 13.15 -8.66
CA ASP A 120 -16.89 12.61 -8.95
C ASP A 120 -17.92 13.74 -9.19
N VAL A 121 -17.67 14.93 -8.64
CA VAL A 121 -18.47 16.14 -8.89
C VAL A 121 -17.87 16.90 -10.08
N GLN A 122 -17.98 16.34 -11.29
CA GLN A 122 -18.00 17.17 -12.50
C GLN A 122 -19.46 17.57 -12.83
N PRO A 123 -19.69 18.79 -13.34
CA PRO A 123 -21.01 19.41 -13.37
C PRO A 123 -21.92 18.79 -14.45
N PRO A 124 -23.26 18.90 -14.32
CA PRO A 124 -24.15 18.57 -15.42
C PRO A 124 -23.77 19.44 -16.63
N LEU A 125 -23.56 18.78 -17.77
CA LEU A 125 -23.41 19.43 -19.07
C LEU A 125 -24.63 20.33 -19.27
N THR A 126 -24.40 21.65 -19.34
CA THR A 126 -25.42 22.61 -19.73
C THR A 126 -25.90 22.25 -21.15
N PRO A 127 -27.21 22.14 -21.40
CA PRO A 127 -27.68 22.07 -22.77
C PRO A 127 -27.45 23.45 -23.42
N SER A 128 -26.99 23.46 -24.66
CA SER A 128 -26.91 24.66 -25.50
C SER A 128 -27.17 24.27 -26.95
N PRO A 129 -27.81 25.13 -27.76
CA PRO A 129 -28.89 26.08 -27.49
C PRO A 129 -30.28 25.51 -27.80
#